data_AF-A0A1X3DL60-F1
#
_entry.id   AF-A0A1X3DL60-F1
#
_cell.length_a   1.000
_cell.length_b   1.000
_cell.length_c   1.000
_cell.angle_alpha   90.00
_cell.angle_beta   90.00
_cell.angle_gamma   90.00
#
_symmetry.space_group_name_H-M   'P 1'
#
loop_
_entity.id
_entity.type
_entity.pdbx_description
1 polymer ?
#
loop_
_entity_poly.entity_id
_entity_poly.type
_entity_poly.pdbx_seq_one_letter_code
_entity_poly.pdbx_strand_id
1 'polypeptide(L)'
;MNQEQKITINEDNTLTVTLSDGRKFTVREPFAKDMEGLGQDLIKIKHTDTVQKLLGRITMPQLTKLQYGKLSLADAQVFNVAVDFFSAPPSAKADMREAFAELGYLSASESEPQILPAS
;
A
#
# COMPACT_ATOMS: atom_id res chain seq x y z
N MET A 1 -2.42 -4.48 22.71
CA MET A 1 -3.51 -4.86 21.79
C MET A 1 -2.92 -4.78 20.39
N ASN A 2 -2.62 -5.90 19.74
CA ASN A 2 -2.22 -5.90 18.34
C ASN A 2 -3.47 -5.62 17.50
N GLN A 3 -3.45 -4.54 16.73
CA GLN A 3 -4.49 -4.31 15.73
C GLN A 3 -4.22 -5.21 14.53
N GLU A 4 -5.29 -5.60 13.84
CA GLU A 4 -5.19 -6.38 12.61
C GLU A 4 -4.62 -5.48 11.51
N GLN A 5 -3.53 -5.93 10.89
CA GLN A 5 -2.90 -5.21 9.79
C GLN A 5 -3.86 -5.19 8.61
N LYS A 6 -3.91 -4.06 7.89
CA LYS A 6 -4.89 -3.90 6.80
C LYS A 6 -4.33 -3.09 5.64
N ILE A 7 -4.66 -3.48 4.41
CA ILE A 7 -4.44 -2.69 3.19
C ILE A 7 -5.80 -2.36 2.60
N THR A 8 -6.13 -1.10 2.39
CA THR A 8 -7.38 -0.69 1.73
C THR A 8 -7.05 0.10 0.47
N ILE A 9 -7.66 -0.25 -0.64
CA ILE A 9 -7.53 0.52 -1.88
C ILE A 9 -8.53 1.68 -1.83
N ASN A 10 -8.04 2.89 -2.00
CA ASN A 10 -8.86 4.11 -2.03
C ASN A 10 -9.30 4.42 -3.48
N GLU A 11 -10.35 5.23 -3.64
CA GLU A 11 -10.90 5.63 -4.95
C GLU A 11 -9.87 6.36 -5.84
N ASP A 12 -9.00 7.17 -5.22
CA ASP A 12 -7.90 7.88 -5.91
C ASP A 12 -6.71 6.95 -6.27
N ASN A 13 -6.91 5.63 -6.24
CA ASN A 13 -5.91 4.62 -6.56
C ASN A 13 -4.66 4.64 -5.65
N THR A 14 -4.81 5.18 -4.44
CA THR A 14 -3.84 5.08 -3.35
C THR A 14 -4.20 3.90 -2.42
N LEU A 15 -3.25 3.46 -1.60
CA LEU A 15 -3.42 2.37 -0.64
C LEU A 15 -3.32 2.90 0.78
N THR A 16 -4.30 2.61 1.64
CA THR A 16 -4.22 2.85 3.08
C THR A 16 -3.65 1.60 3.76
N VAL A 17 -2.42 1.70 4.27
CA VAL A 17 -1.74 0.66 5.05
C VAL A 17 -1.94 0.95 6.54
N THR A 18 -2.56 0.02 7.26
CA THR A 18 -2.70 0.02 8.73
C THR A 18 -1.73 -0.99 9.33
N LEU A 19 -0.85 -0.51 10.20
CA LEU A 19 0.15 -1.32 10.89
C LEU A 19 -0.44 -2.01 12.13
N SER A 20 0.29 -2.98 12.67
CA SER A 20 -0.07 -3.74 13.88
C SER A 20 -0.26 -2.85 15.13
N ASP A 21 0.40 -1.70 15.15
CA ASP A 21 0.33 -0.66 16.19
C ASP A 21 -0.83 0.33 15.96
N GLY A 22 -1.63 0.14 14.91
CA GLY A 22 -2.77 0.98 14.54
C GLY A 22 -2.41 2.25 13.76
N ARG A 23 -1.11 2.53 13.56
CA ARG A 23 -0.65 3.62 12.70
C ARG A 23 -1.08 3.39 11.26
N LYS A 24 -1.55 4.45 10.59
CA LYS A 24 -2.04 4.42 9.21
C LYS A 24 -1.17 5.26 8.29
N PHE A 25 -0.90 4.74 7.11
CA PHE A 25 -0.12 5.40 6.06
C PHE A 25 -0.89 5.31 4.74
N THR A 26 -1.08 6.43 4.07
CA THR A 26 -1.53 6.45 2.67
C THR A 26 -0.30 6.28 1.78
N VAL A 27 -0.30 5.29 0.91
CA VAL A 27 0.77 4.98 -0.04
C VAL A 27 0.24 5.27 -1.43
N ARG A 28 0.90 6.15 -2.18
CA ARG A 28 0.53 6.45 -3.57
C ARG A 28 1.43 5.71 -4.56
N GLU A 29 0.99 5.65 -5.82
CA GLU A 29 1.84 5.19 -6.90
C GLU A 29 3.10 6.10 -7.01
N PRO A 30 4.30 5.51 -7.15
CA PRO A 30 5.52 6.29 -7.35
C PRO A 30 5.51 6.99 -8.72
N PHE A 31 5.85 8.27 -8.74
CA PHE A 31 6.15 9.00 -9.96
C PHE A 31 7.62 8.84 -10.35
N ALA A 32 7.96 9.21 -11.58
CA ALA A 32 9.36 9.17 -12.07
C ALA A 32 10.34 9.91 -11.14
N LYS A 33 9.94 11.05 -10.56
CA LYS A 33 10.77 11.78 -9.58
C LYS A 33 11.03 11.00 -8.29
N ASP A 34 10.07 10.17 -7.86
CA ASP A 34 10.21 9.35 -6.65
C ASP A 34 11.14 8.16 -6.88
N MET A 35 11.35 7.82 -8.14
CA MET A 35 12.27 6.80 -8.61
C MET A 35 13.70 7.31 -8.83
N GLU A 36 13.90 8.63 -8.80
CA GLU A 36 15.21 9.23 -9.08
C GLU A 36 16.28 8.75 -8.08
N GLY A 37 17.37 8.20 -8.61
CA GLY A 37 18.45 7.62 -7.82
C GLY A 37 18.12 6.29 -7.12
N LEU A 38 16.97 5.67 -7.43
CA LEU A 38 16.59 4.34 -6.93
C LEU A 38 16.64 3.32 -8.08
N GLY A 39 17.41 2.26 -7.89
CA GLY A 39 17.45 1.15 -8.85
C GLY A 39 16.12 0.40 -8.86
N GLN A 40 15.43 0.35 -10.01
CA GLN A 40 14.17 -0.37 -10.14
C GLN A 40 14.33 -1.87 -9.86
N ASP A 41 15.46 -2.45 -10.27
CA ASP A 41 15.81 -3.84 -9.96
C ASP A 41 15.88 -4.09 -8.44
N LEU A 42 16.50 -3.15 -7.71
CA LEU A 42 16.61 -3.21 -6.25
C LEU A 42 15.25 -3.17 -5.55
N ILE A 43 14.25 -2.51 -6.13
CA ILE A 43 12.87 -2.49 -5.61
C ILE A 43 12.20 -3.84 -5.86
N LYS A 44 12.42 -4.46 -7.02
CA LYS A 44 11.87 -5.78 -7.36
C LYS A 44 12.40 -6.87 -6.43
N ILE A 45 13.70 -6.86 -6.12
CA ILE A 45 14.30 -7.80 -5.16
C ILE A 45 14.08 -7.40 -3.69
N LYS A 46 13.25 -6.39 -3.42
CA LYS A 46 12.92 -5.90 -2.07
C LYS A 46 14.15 -5.51 -1.24
N HIS A 47 15.15 -4.91 -1.87
CA HIS A 47 16.33 -4.41 -1.17
C HIS A 47 15.92 -3.35 -0.13
N THR A 48 16.17 -3.66 1.14
CA THR A 48 15.61 -2.94 2.29
C THR A 48 15.83 -1.43 2.24
N ASP A 49 17.05 -0.97 1.93
CA ASP A 49 17.35 0.48 1.90
C ASP A 49 16.63 1.19 0.74
N THR A 50 16.49 0.52 -0.41
CA THR A 50 15.83 1.09 -1.59
C THR A 50 14.32 1.16 -1.38
N VAL A 51 13.71 0.11 -0.85
CA VAL A 51 12.28 0.08 -0.50
C VAL A 51 11.98 1.13 0.56
N GLN A 52 12.80 1.22 1.61
CA GLN A 52 12.64 2.22 2.65
C GLN A 52 12.69 3.66 2.10
N LYS A 53 13.65 3.95 1.21
CA LYS A 53 13.76 5.26 0.54
C LYS A 53 12.53 5.56 -0.32
N LEU A 54 12.06 4.57 -1.08
CA LEU A 54 10.85 4.70 -1.88
C LEU A 54 9.64 5.02 -0.99
N LEU A 55 9.41 4.21 0.05
CA LEU A 55 8.31 4.41 1.00
C LEU A 55 8.34 5.80 1.64
N GLY A 56 9.51 6.31 2.02
CA GLY A 56 9.62 7.68 2.55
C GLY A 56 9.19 8.79 1.57
N ARG A 57 9.16 8.51 0.26
CA ARG A 57 8.73 9.44 -0.80
C ARG A 57 7.25 9.31 -1.17
N ILE A 58 6.68 8.11 -1.03
CA ILE A 58 5.32 7.79 -1.48
C ILE A 58 4.30 7.62 -0.34
N THR A 59 4.73 7.71 0.92
CA THR A 59 3.84 7.60 2.09
C THR A 59 3.41 8.96 2.64
N MET A 60 2.18 9.01 3.13
CA MET A 60 1.63 10.14 3.89
C MET A 60 0.92 9.63 5.16
N PRO A 61 1.34 10.04 6.38
CA PRO A 61 2.53 10.86 6.66
C PRO A 61 3.83 10.17 6.20
N GLN A 62 4.90 10.95 5.98
CA GLN A 62 6.16 10.40 5.49
C GLN A 62 6.75 9.38 6.48
N LEU A 63 6.99 8.17 6.00
CA LEU A 63 7.66 7.13 6.75
C LEU A 63 9.16 7.41 6.82
N THR A 64 9.64 7.79 7.99
CA THR A 64 11.07 8.09 8.19
C THR A 64 11.89 6.80 8.30
N LYS A 65 13.20 6.89 8.01
CA LYS A 65 14.16 5.78 8.19
C LYS A 65 14.08 5.16 9.58
N LEU A 66 13.99 6.00 10.62
CA LEU A 66 13.90 5.58 12.00
C LEU A 66 12.60 4.83 12.30
N GLN A 67 11.47 5.29 11.72
CA GLN A 67 10.20 4.59 11.87
C GLN A 67 10.22 3.23 11.14
N TYR A 68 10.79 3.17 9.95
CA TYR A 68 10.93 1.92 9.19
C TYR A 68 11.79 0.89 9.94
N GLY A 69 12.92 1.32 10.52
CA GLY A 69 13.79 0.44 11.30
C GLY A 69 13.17 -0.12 12.59
N LYS A 70 12.01 0.41 13.00
CA LYS A 70 11.23 -0.08 14.16
C LYS A 70 10.04 -0.94 13.76
N LEU A 71 9.79 -1.14 12.46
CA LEU A 71 8.70 -1.98 12.00
C LEU A 71 8.98 -3.44 12.37
N SER A 72 7.92 -4.15 12.75
CA SER A 72 7.97 -5.60 12.80
C SER A 72 8.17 -6.16 11.38
N LEU A 73 8.65 -7.41 11.27
CA LEU A 73 8.78 -8.07 9.98
C LEU A 73 7.43 -8.12 9.24
N ALA A 74 6.34 -8.36 9.97
CA ALA A 74 4.99 -8.37 9.41
C ALA A 74 4.60 -6.98 8.87
N ASP A 75 4.86 -5.90 9.62
CA ASP A 75 4.56 -4.54 9.16
C ASP A 75 5.37 -4.15 7.91
N ALA A 76 6.64 -4.57 7.85
CA ALA A 76 7.46 -4.38 6.66
C ALA A 76 6.92 -5.17 5.46
N GLN A 77 6.39 -6.38 5.67
CA GLN A 77 5.75 -7.17 4.62
C GLN A 77 4.50 -6.49 4.05
N VAL A 78 3.67 -5.87 4.89
CA VAL A 78 2.49 -5.12 4.42
C VAL A 78 2.88 -3.98 3.49
N PHE A 79 3.95 -3.24 3.82
CA PHE A 79 4.47 -2.22 2.90
C PHE A 79 5.06 -2.80 1.62
N ASN A 80 5.72 -3.95 1.68
CA ASN A 80 6.23 -4.63 0.48
C ASN A 80 5.09 -5.03 -0.47
N VAL A 81 3.99 -5.55 0.08
CA VAL A 81 2.77 -5.87 -0.69
C VAL A 81 2.20 -4.61 -1.36
N ALA A 82 2.16 -3.48 -0.65
CA ALA A 82 1.75 -2.20 -1.24
C ALA A 82 2.66 -1.75 -2.39
N VAL A 83 3.98 -1.95 -2.27
CA VAL A 83 4.94 -1.64 -3.34
C VAL A 83 4.82 -2.62 -4.51
N ASP A 84 4.56 -3.91 -4.26
CA ASP A 84 4.28 -4.91 -5.30
C ASP A 84 3.03 -4.54 -6.09
N PHE A 85 1.96 -4.12 -5.40
CA PHE A 85 0.74 -3.67 -6.07
C PHE A 85 1.03 -2.59 -7.11
N PHE A 86 1.81 -1.57 -6.78
CA PHE A 86 2.15 -0.51 -7.75
C PHE A 86 3.11 -0.95 -8.85
N SER A 87 3.97 -1.94 -8.56
CA SER A 87 4.96 -2.47 -9.51
C SER A 87 4.40 -3.55 -10.44
N ALA A 88 3.24 -4.12 -10.10
CA ALA A 88 2.62 -5.20 -10.85
C ALA A 88 2.06 -4.72 -12.19
N PRO A 89 2.08 -5.56 -13.25
CA PRO A 89 1.38 -5.27 -14.49
C PRO A 89 -0.14 -5.15 -14.27
N PRO A 90 -0.88 -4.46 -15.13
CA PRO A 90 -2.31 -4.21 -14.95
C PRO A 90 -3.16 -5.48 -14.78
N SER A 91 -2.81 -6.56 -15.46
CA SER A 91 -3.44 -7.88 -15.28
C SER A 91 -3.26 -8.43 -13.86
N ALA A 92 -2.05 -8.36 -13.31
CA ALA A 92 -1.77 -8.80 -11.95
C ALA A 92 -2.35 -7.84 -10.89
N LYS A 93 -2.46 -6.53 -11.18
CA LYS A 93 -3.16 -5.58 -10.30
C LYS A 93 -4.63 -5.97 -10.13
N ALA A 94 -5.31 -6.42 -11.18
CA ALA A 94 -6.70 -6.88 -11.09
C ALA A 94 -6.82 -8.10 -10.16
N ASP A 95 -5.99 -9.11 -10.37
CA ASP A 95 -5.89 -10.31 -9.52
C ASP A 95 -5.61 -9.94 -8.04
N MET A 96 -4.70 -8.99 -7.80
CA MET A 96 -4.39 -8.51 -6.45
C MET A 96 -5.56 -7.79 -5.78
N ARG A 97 -6.38 -7.04 -6.55
CA ARG A 97 -7.60 -6.40 -6.02
C ARG A 97 -8.59 -7.46 -5.56
N GLU A 98 -8.80 -8.49 -6.38
CA GLU A 98 -9.69 -9.61 -6.06
C GLU A 98 -9.18 -10.37 -4.83
N ALA A 99 -7.88 -10.66 -4.77
CA ALA A 99 -7.26 -11.30 -3.61
C ALA A 99 -7.38 -10.46 -2.32
N PHE A 100 -7.25 -9.13 -2.41
CA PHE A 100 -7.47 -8.25 -1.26
C PHE A 100 -8.95 -8.21 -0.84
N ALA A 101 -9.89 -8.39 -1.77
CA ALA A 101 -11.30 -8.54 -1.44
C ALA A 101 -11.56 -9.84 -0.68
N GLU A 102 -11.04 -10.96 -1.18
CA GLU A 102 -11.20 -12.29 -0.56
C GLU A 102 -10.56 -12.38 0.83
N LEU A 103 -9.42 -11.72 1.03
CA LEU A 103 -8.71 -11.70 2.30
C LEU A 103 -9.29 -10.70 3.32
N GLY A 104 -10.41 -10.01 2.99
CA GLY A 104 -11.07 -9.06 3.89
C GLY A 104 -10.32 -7.73 4.07
N TYR A 105 -9.28 -7.49 3.27
CA TYR A 105 -8.50 -6.25 3.28
C TYR A 105 -9.31 -5.07 2.73
N LEU A 106 -10.22 -5.32 1.77
CA LEU A 106 -11.17 -4.33 1.25
C LEU A 106 -12.45 -4.34 2.10
N SER A 107 -12.74 -3.24 2.81
CA SER A 107 -14.07 -3.01 3.37
C SER A 107 -14.81 -1.99 2.51
N ALA A 108 -16.07 -2.32 2.21
CA ALA A 108 -16.94 -1.68 1.23
C ALA A 108 -16.88 -0.14 1.20
N SER A 109 -16.33 0.39 0.12
CA SER A 109 -16.86 1.60 -0.51
C SER A 109 -17.27 1.35 -1.97
N GLU A 110 -17.42 0.07 -2.37
CA GLU A 110 -18.15 -0.35 -3.57
C GLU A 110 -19.61 -0.72 -3.24
N SER A 111 -20.18 -0.09 -2.21
CA SER A 111 -21.61 -0.17 -1.92
C SER A 111 -22.12 1.22 -1.59
N GLU A 112 -22.08 2.11 -2.58
CA GLU A 112 -23.16 3.08 -2.68
C GLU A 112 -24.40 2.32 -3.15
N PRO A 113 -25.46 2.17 -2.34
CA PRO A 113 -26.76 1.84 -2.90
C PRO A 113 -27.11 2.97 -3.88
N GLN A 114 -27.16 2.66 -5.17
CA GLN A 114 -27.85 3.50 -6.14
C GLN A 114 -29.30 3.64 -5.66
N ILE A 115 -29.57 4.73 -4.96
CA ILE A 115 -30.92 5.21 -4.73
C ILE A 115 -31.45 5.65 -6.10
N LEU A 116 -32.13 4.72 -6.77
CA LEU A 116 -32.96 5.02 -7.93
C LEU A 116 -33.99 6.08 -7.51
N PRO A 117 -34.09 7.23 -8.18
CA PRO A 117 -35.23 8.11 -7.96
C PRO A 117 -36.47 7.41 -8.52
N ALA A 118 -37.41 7.06 -7.65
CA ALA A 118 -38.76 6.72 -8.06
C ALA A 118 -39.38 7.95 -8.72
N SER A 119 -39.80 7.82 -9.98
CA SER A 119 -40.75 8.72 -10.65
C SER A 119 -42.05 7.98 -10.88
#